data_AF-A0A067MT38-F1
#
_entry.id   AF-A0A067MT38-F1
#
_cell.length_a   1.000
_cell.length_b   1.000
_cell.length_c   1.000
_cell.angle_alpha   90.00
_cell.angle_beta   90.00
_cell.angle_gamma   90.00
#
_symmetry.space_group_name_H-M   'P 1'
#
loop_
_entity.id
_entity.type
_entity.pdbx_description
1 polymer ?
#
loop_
_entity_poly.entity_id
_entity_poly.type
_entity_poly.pdbx_seq_one_letter_code
_entity_poly.pdbx_strand_id
1 'polypeptide(L)'
;MLSWKGLVAMKEYKRRSLDQWPRSSHLHLEIYFLSLMIADLMQAIGSILHINWIVKGRVAPGIACTTQAVFKQLGDVGVALSTLAITIHTFRVLYFQQLPSSSPLLPIFFTALIWITAALMVSIGYATHHGYYGPTGYWCWIVTLYKPEQIATEYGWMWFTVIVNLLLYIPLFFRLRSQTAWVSDTGVYDPTRAAQRLLWCPLAYTITIIPMSISRFLAFYGHTVPFQATVLGAFLLASSGVINVTLYTITRPRLHPAQARHCERCSATALPSFRTQIHPEPVVDLVGPDHDRKRINTPSFSKGAAEFM
;
A
#
# COMPACT_ATOMS: atom_id res chain seq x y z
N MET A 1 34.82 -9.80 21.14
CA MET A 1 33.77 -9.59 22.15
C MET A 1 32.91 -8.40 21.72
N LEU A 2 31.85 -8.61 20.93
CA LEU A 2 30.88 -7.55 20.65
C LEU A 2 30.17 -7.20 21.95
N SER A 3 30.41 -5.99 22.45
CA SER A 3 29.89 -5.51 23.73
C SER A 3 28.39 -5.72 23.82
N TRP A 4 27.91 -6.32 24.92
CA TRP A 4 26.50 -6.49 25.27
C TRP A 4 25.71 -5.18 25.06
N LYS A 5 26.36 -4.04 25.31
CA LYS A 5 25.81 -2.70 25.09
C LYS A 5 25.54 -2.40 23.60
N GLY A 6 26.34 -2.90 22.68
CA GLY A 6 26.13 -2.76 21.24
C GLY A 6 24.97 -3.61 20.72
N LEU A 7 24.78 -4.80 21.29
CA LEU A 7 23.65 -5.68 20.96
C LEU A 7 22.32 -5.13 21.52
N VAL A 8 22.37 -4.55 22.72
CA VAL A 8 21.25 -3.82 23.34
C VAL A 8 20.94 -2.55 22.56
N ALA A 9 21.93 -1.71 22.22
CA ALA A 9 21.73 -0.51 21.40
C ALA A 9 21.20 -0.81 20.00
N MET A 10 21.66 -1.89 19.35
CA MET A 10 21.07 -2.35 18.08
C MET A 10 19.64 -2.87 18.26
N LYS A 11 19.33 -3.56 19.36
CA LYS A 11 17.95 -3.96 19.71
C LYS A 11 17.06 -2.75 19.97
N GLU A 12 17.53 -1.75 20.72
CA GLU A 12 16.80 -0.50 21.01
C GLU A 12 16.57 0.34 19.75
N TYR A 13 17.58 0.46 18.87
CA TYR A 13 17.47 1.15 17.59
C TYR A 13 16.47 0.44 16.66
N LYS A 14 16.53 -0.90 16.60
CA LYS A 14 15.59 -1.74 15.85
C LYS A 14 14.18 -1.72 16.44
N ARG A 15 14.04 -1.54 17.76
CA ARG A 15 12.76 -1.38 18.47
C ARG A 15 12.14 -0.01 18.16
N ARG A 16 12.92 1.08 18.22
CA ARG A 16 12.46 2.43 17.83
C ARG A 16 12.12 2.55 16.34
N SER A 17 12.80 1.83 15.45
CA SER A 17 12.46 1.84 14.01
C SER A 17 11.19 1.06 13.67
N LEU A 18 10.81 0.07 14.50
CA LEU A 18 9.57 -0.69 14.33
C LEU A 18 8.33 0.02 14.91
N ASP A 19 8.50 0.80 15.99
CA ASP A 19 7.39 1.54 16.61
C ASP A 19 6.97 2.79 15.82
N GLN A 20 7.84 3.29 14.93
CA GLN A 20 7.57 4.47 14.11
C GLN A 20 7.72 4.17 12.63
N TRP A 21 6.75 3.44 12.07
CA TRP A 21 6.66 3.28 10.61
C TRP A 21 6.82 4.63 9.91
N PRO A 22 7.80 4.77 8.98
CA PRO A 22 8.10 6.05 8.35
C PRO A 22 6.89 6.56 7.58
N ARG A 23 6.58 7.86 7.73
CA ARG A 23 5.48 8.52 7.01
C ARG A 23 5.56 8.29 5.49
N SER A 24 6.76 8.15 4.94
CA SER A 24 7.00 7.86 3.52
C SER A 24 6.47 6.49 3.07
N SER A 25 6.61 5.44 3.90
CA SER A 25 6.13 4.09 3.56
C SER A 25 4.62 4.03 3.47
N HIS A 26 3.94 4.76 4.36
CA HIS A 26 2.48 4.85 4.37
C HIS A 26 1.94 5.57 3.15
N LEU A 27 2.61 6.63 2.71
CA LEU A 27 2.23 7.43 1.54
C LEU A 27 2.37 6.63 0.25
N HIS A 28 3.48 5.89 0.07
CA HIS A 28 3.70 5.04 -1.12
C HIS A 28 2.60 3.98 -1.22
N LEU A 29 2.29 3.32 -0.11
CA LEU A 29 1.24 2.31 -0.05
C LEU A 29 -0.17 2.89 -0.28
N GLU A 30 -0.46 4.09 0.24
CA GLU A 30 -1.73 4.80 0.01
C GLU A 30 -1.95 5.09 -1.47
N ILE A 31 -0.92 5.53 -2.18
CA ILE A 31 -1.01 5.84 -3.62
C ILE A 31 -1.32 4.58 -4.42
N TYR A 32 -0.59 3.48 -4.19
CA TYR A 32 -0.87 2.21 -4.88
C TYR A 32 -2.24 1.64 -4.51
N PHE A 33 -2.65 1.79 -3.24
CA PHE A 33 -3.97 1.34 -2.80
C PHE A 33 -5.09 2.17 -3.43
N LEU A 34 -4.92 3.49 -3.58
CA LEU A 34 -5.87 4.34 -4.30
C LEU A 34 -5.99 3.90 -5.77
N SER A 35 -4.87 3.59 -6.42
CA SER A 35 -4.87 3.01 -7.78
C SER A 35 -5.65 1.70 -7.84
N LEU A 36 -5.42 0.80 -6.88
CA LEU A 36 -6.17 -0.45 -6.76
C LEU A 36 -7.68 -0.21 -6.62
N MET A 37 -8.10 0.77 -5.81
CA MET A 37 -9.52 1.10 -5.62
C MET A 37 -10.17 1.69 -6.87
N ILE A 38 -9.43 2.50 -7.63
CA ILE A 38 -9.92 3.02 -8.92
C ILE A 38 -10.09 1.86 -9.91
N ALA A 39 -9.16 0.90 -9.94
CA ALA A 39 -9.25 -0.27 -10.79
C ALA A 39 -10.43 -1.19 -10.39
N ASP A 40 -10.61 -1.46 -9.10
CA ASP A 40 -11.77 -2.20 -8.57
C ASP A 40 -13.09 -1.50 -8.94
N LEU A 41 -13.13 -0.16 -8.90
CA LEU A 41 -14.30 0.61 -9.32
C LEU A 41 -14.60 0.41 -10.82
N MET A 42 -13.58 0.44 -11.68
CA MET A 42 -13.76 0.18 -13.12
C MET A 42 -14.26 -1.24 -13.37
N GLN A 43 -13.70 -2.22 -12.66
CA GLN A 43 -14.14 -3.62 -12.72
C GLN A 43 -15.60 -3.78 -12.25
N ALA A 44 -15.99 -3.06 -11.19
CA ALA A 44 -17.37 -3.03 -10.70
C ALA A 44 -18.33 -2.41 -11.72
N ILE A 45 -17.95 -1.31 -12.39
CA ILE A 45 -18.74 -0.70 -13.48
C ILE A 45 -18.94 -1.71 -14.62
N GLY A 46 -17.88 -2.39 -15.06
CA GLY A 46 -17.97 -3.46 -16.05
C GLY A 46 -18.85 -4.63 -15.62
N SER A 47 -18.92 -4.90 -14.31
CA SER A 47 -19.77 -5.94 -13.73
C SER A 47 -21.23 -5.51 -13.64
N ILE A 48 -21.54 -4.27 -13.28
CA ILE A 48 -22.92 -3.76 -13.24
C ILE A 48 -23.60 -3.87 -14.61
N LEU A 49 -22.84 -3.72 -15.70
CA LEU A 49 -23.35 -3.88 -17.07
C LEU A 49 -23.86 -5.30 -17.38
N HIS A 50 -23.60 -6.30 -16.54
CA HIS A 50 -24.27 -7.61 -16.65
C HIS A 50 -25.80 -7.52 -16.54
N ILE A 51 -26.33 -6.54 -15.81
CA ILE A 51 -27.78 -6.35 -15.64
C ILE A 51 -28.48 -6.21 -17.00
N ASN A 52 -27.85 -5.50 -17.94
CA ASN A 52 -28.38 -5.34 -19.30
C ASN A 52 -28.56 -6.69 -20.02
N TRP A 53 -27.65 -7.64 -19.80
CA TRP A 53 -27.72 -8.97 -20.42
C TRP A 53 -28.74 -9.88 -19.74
N ILE A 54 -28.90 -9.73 -18.42
CA ILE A 54 -29.92 -10.45 -17.65
C ILE A 54 -31.30 -10.01 -18.14
N VAL A 55 -31.55 -8.70 -18.24
CA VAL A 55 -32.84 -8.16 -18.71
C VAL A 55 -33.14 -8.59 -20.15
N LYS A 56 -32.14 -8.63 -21.02
CA LYS A 56 -32.32 -9.01 -22.44
C LYS A 56 -32.35 -10.52 -22.69
N GLY A 57 -31.97 -11.33 -21.71
CA GLY A 57 -31.82 -12.78 -21.86
C GLY A 57 -30.72 -13.23 -22.85
N ARG A 58 -29.92 -12.29 -23.38
CA ARG A 58 -28.83 -12.57 -24.32
C ARG A 58 -27.77 -11.48 -24.28
N VAL A 59 -26.52 -11.87 -24.54
CA VAL A 59 -25.40 -10.95 -24.74
C VAL A 59 -25.31 -10.62 -26.23
N ALA A 60 -25.25 -9.33 -26.58
CA ALA A 60 -25.26 -8.88 -27.96
C ALA A 60 -24.13 -7.87 -28.22
N PRO A 61 -23.51 -7.87 -29.41
CA PRO A 61 -22.55 -6.83 -29.81
C PRO A 61 -23.18 -5.44 -29.78
N GLY A 62 -22.36 -4.41 -29.58
CA GLY A 62 -22.78 -3.01 -29.59
C GLY A 62 -22.06 -2.17 -28.54
N ILE A 63 -22.47 -0.91 -28.38
CA ILE A 63 -21.79 0.05 -27.50
C ILE A 63 -21.71 -0.46 -26.05
N ALA A 64 -22.83 -0.94 -25.48
CA ALA A 64 -22.83 -1.49 -24.13
C ALA A 64 -21.89 -2.70 -23.95
N CYS A 65 -21.70 -3.48 -25.01
CA CYS A 65 -20.80 -4.63 -25.03
C CYS A 65 -19.34 -4.19 -25.00
N THR A 66 -18.98 -3.26 -25.89
CA THR A 66 -17.65 -2.66 -25.96
C THR A 66 -17.31 -1.93 -24.66
N THR A 67 -18.23 -1.11 -24.14
CA THR A 67 -18.05 -0.39 -22.87
C THR A 67 -17.80 -1.36 -21.72
N GLN A 68 -18.58 -2.44 -21.61
CA GLN A 68 -18.35 -3.46 -20.61
C GLN A 68 -16.95 -4.06 -20.72
N ALA A 69 -16.54 -4.45 -21.93
CA ALA A 69 -15.27 -5.12 -22.14
C ALA A 69 -14.07 -4.22 -21.82
N VAL A 70 -14.14 -2.94 -22.19
CA VAL A 70 -13.12 -1.92 -21.87
C VAL A 70 -12.99 -1.74 -20.36
N PHE A 71 -14.10 -1.54 -19.64
CA PHE A 71 -14.06 -1.36 -18.19
C PHE A 71 -13.53 -2.60 -17.46
N LYS A 72 -13.89 -3.79 -17.94
CA LYS A 72 -13.34 -5.05 -17.42
C LYS A 72 -11.84 -5.13 -17.63
N GLN A 73 -11.36 -4.98 -18.86
CA GLN A 73 -9.94 -5.10 -19.16
C GLN A 73 -9.09 -4.06 -18.39
N LEU A 74 -9.53 -2.79 -18.33
CA LEU A 74 -8.83 -1.75 -17.58
C LEU A 74 -8.84 -2.03 -16.06
N GLY A 75 -9.99 -2.45 -15.53
CA GLY A 75 -10.12 -2.79 -14.11
C GLY A 75 -9.24 -3.98 -13.74
N ASP A 76 -9.36 -5.08 -14.48
CA ASP A 76 -8.66 -6.33 -14.23
C ASP A 76 -7.13 -6.17 -14.30
N VAL A 77 -6.61 -5.52 -15.35
CA VAL A 77 -5.17 -5.23 -15.50
C VAL A 77 -4.70 -4.25 -14.43
N GLY A 78 -5.50 -3.22 -14.14
CA GLY A 78 -5.20 -2.22 -13.11
C GLY A 78 -5.10 -2.84 -11.71
N VAL A 79 -6.00 -3.75 -11.37
CA VAL A 79 -6.01 -4.48 -10.09
C VAL A 79 -4.78 -5.37 -9.97
N ALA A 80 -4.46 -6.14 -11.03
CA ALA A 80 -3.30 -7.02 -11.05
C ALA A 80 -1.99 -6.24 -10.84
N LEU A 81 -1.75 -5.22 -11.67
CA LEU A 81 -0.51 -4.44 -11.61
C LEU A 81 -0.38 -3.60 -10.33
N SER A 82 -1.48 -3.02 -9.83
CA SER A 82 -1.47 -2.29 -8.55
C SER A 82 -1.17 -3.22 -7.39
N THR A 83 -1.73 -4.44 -7.40
CA THR A 83 -1.46 -5.47 -6.39
C THR A 83 0.01 -5.90 -6.43
N LEU A 84 0.57 -6.11 -7.63
CA LEU A 84 1.99 -6.42 -7.81
C LEU A 84 2.88 -5.34 -7.19
N ALA A 85 2.59 -4.06 -7.45
CA ALA A 85 3.32 -2.93 -6.89
C ALA A 85 3.25 -2.91 -5.34
N ILE A 86 2.06 -3.14 -4.77
CA ILE A 86 1.84 -3.24 -3.33
C ILE A 86 2.67 -4.39 -2.73
N THR A 87 2.67 -5.56 -3.35
CA THR A 87 3.40 -6.73 -2.88
C THR A 87 4.91 -6.49 -2.90
N ILE A 88 5.45 -5.97 -4.01
CA ILE A 88 6.89 -5.68 -4.13
C ILE A 88 7.31 -4.62 -3.10
N HIS A 89 6.54 -3.54 -2.97
CA HIS A 89 6.83 -2.49 -1.99
C HIS A 89 6.79 -3.05 -0.56
N THR A 90 5.73 -3.78 -0.21
CA THR A 90 5.56 -4.39 1.12
C THR A 90 6.68 -5.38 1.41
N PHE A 91 7.05 -6.23 0.45
CA PHE A 91 8.15 -7.17 0.60
C PHE A 91 9.48 -6.45 0.84
N ARG A 92 9.80 -5.41 0.06
CA ARG A 92 11.05 -4.64 0.24
C ARG A 92 11.14 -4.00 1.62
N VAL A 93 10.04 -3.41 2.08
CA VAL A 93 9.98 -2.74 3.39
C VAL A 93 10.04 -3.75 4.53
N LEU A 94 9.30 -4.86 4.47
CA LEU A 94 9.24 -5.83 5.57
C LEU A 94 10.42 -6.81 5.60
N TYR A 95 10.83 -7.29 4.43
CA TYR A 95 11.93 -8.24 4.31
C TYR A 95 13.27 -7.52 4.33
N PHE A 96 13.54 -6.57 3.44
CA PHE A 96 14.85 -5.92 3.46
C PHE A 96 14.99 -4.85 4.54
N GLN A 97 13.91 -4.47 5.22
CA GLN A 97 13.90 -3.38 6.21
C GLN A 97 14.45 -2.07 5.60
N GLN A 98 14.29 -1.93 4.28
CA GLN A 98 14.72 -0.76 3.52
C GLN A 98 13.66 0.32 3.67
N LEU A 99 14.06 1.48 4.16
CA LEU A 99 13.18 2.64 4.21
C LEU A 99 12.98 3.17 2.77
N PRO A 100 11.73 3.38 2.34
CA PRO A 100 11.47 3.98 1.04
C PRO A 100 11.88 5.45 1.06
N SER A 101 12.22 5.96 -0.12
CA SER A 101 12.50 7.38 -0.33
C SER A 101 11.34 8.24 0.17
N SER A 102 11.66 9.37 0.78
CA SER A 102 10.67 10.34 1.27
C SER A 102 9.87 11.00 0.13
N SER A 103 10.35 10.92 -1.10
CA SER A 103 9.69 11.52 -2.26
C SER A 103 8.50 10.67 -2.75
N PRO A 104 7.32 11.28 -3.01
CA PRO A 104 6.17 10.60 -3.61
C PRO A 104 6.32 10.41 -5.13
N LEU A 105 7.37 10.94 -5.76
CA LEU A 105 7.53 10.86 -7.22
C LEU A 105 7.65 9.41 -7.70
N LEU A 106 8.30 8.53 -6.92
CA LEU A 106 8.49 7.13 -7.27
C LEU A 106 7.15 6.35 -7.38
N PRO A 107 6.27 6.34 -6.36
CA PRO A 107 4.98 5.65 -6.47
C PRO A 107 4.04 6.30 -7.50
N ILE A 108 4.11 7.62 -7.68
CA ILE A 108 3.35 8.31 -8.74
C ILE A 108 3.81 7.84 -10.12
N PHE A 109 5.13 7.76 -10.35
CA PHE A 109 5.68 7.28 -11.61
C PHE A 109 5.23 5.86 -11.93
N PHE A 110 5.34 4.93 -10.98
CA PHE A 110 4.89 3.54 -11.19
C PHE A 110 3.38 3.46 -11.40
N THR A 111 2.58 4.24 -10.67
CA THR A 111 1.12 4.29 -10.86
C THR A 111 0.77 4.82 -12.25
N ALA A 112 1.43 5.90 -12.70
CA ALA A 112 1.24 6.42 -14.06
C ALA A 112 1.62 5.39 -15.12
N LEU A 113 2.72 4.67 -14.93
CA LEU A 113 3.13 3.59 -15.83
C LEU A 113 2.06 2.49 -15.93
N ILE A 114 1.48 2.07 -14.80
CA ILE A 114 0.39 1.06 -14.75
C ILE A 114 -0.78 1.51 -15.63
N TRP A 115 -1.27 2.73 -15.44
CA TRP A 115 -2.43 3.24 -16.18
C TRP A 115 -2.12 3.48 -17.66
N ILE A 116 -0.92 3.95 -18.00
CA ILE A 116 -0.47 4.08 -19.38
C ILE A 116 -0.42 2.71 -20.05
N THR A 117 0.15 1.69 -19.39
CA THR A 117 0.21 0.32 -19.91
C THR A 117 -1.20 -0.25 -20.13
N ALA A 118 -2.11 -0.10 -19.16
CA ALA A 118 -3.49 -0.56 -19.29
C ALA A 118 -4.25 0.14 -20.43
N ALA A 119 -4.10 1.47 -20.55
CA ALA A 119 -4.70 2.24 -21.63
C ALA A 119 -4.14 1.86 -23.01
N LEU A 120 -2.83 1.62 -23.10
CA LEU A 120 -2.18 1.14 -24.32
C LEU A 120 -2.70 -0.24 -24.75
N MET A 121 -2.87 -1.18 -23.82
CA MET A 121 -3.42 -2.51 -24.14
C MET A 121 -4.82 -2.43 -24.76
N VAL A 122 -5.71 -1.62 -24.17
CA VAL A 122 -7.07 -1.42 -24.68
C VAL A 122 -7.06 -0.70 -26.03
N SER A 123 -6.32 0.41 -26.13
CA SER A 123 -6.30 1.23 -27.35
C SER A 123 -5.68 0.49 -28.53
N ILE A 124 -4.56 -0.22 -28.33
CA ILE A 124 -3.92 -1.02 -29.38
C ILE A 124 -4.84 -2.17 -29.81
N GLY A 125 -5.44 -2.90 -28.86
CA GLY A 125 -6.36 -3.99 -29.18
C GLY A 125 -7.57 -3.51 -29.99
N TYR A 126 -8.18 -2.41 -29.56
CA TYR A 126 -9.32 -1.79 -30.23
C TYR A 126 -8.98 -1.23 -31.61
N ALA A 127 -7.81 -0.61 -31.78
CA ALA A 127 -7.41 0.04 -33.03
C ALA A 127 -6.94 -0.95 -34.11
N THR A 128 -6.34 -2.07 -33.71
CA THR A 128 -5.72 -3.02 -34.65
C THR A 128 -6.66 -4.15 -35.10
N HIS A 129 -7.73 -4.43 -34.35
CA HIS A 129 -8.61 -5.57 -34.61
C HIS A 129 -10.07 -5.15 -34.80
N HIS A 130 -10.67 -5.53 -35.93
CA HIS A 130 -12.09 -5.34 -36.16
C HIS A 130 -12.92 -6.28 -35.28
N GLY A 131 -13.84 -5.72 -34.49
CA GLY A 131 -14.68 -6.52 -33.59
C GLY A 131 -13.90 -7.16 -32.43
N TYR A 132 -12.83 -6.50 -31.98
CA TYR A 132 -11.98 -6.97 -30.86
C TYR A 132 -12.76 -7.35 -29.60
N TYR A 133 -13.78 -6.55 -29.27
CA TYR A 133 -14.68 -6.81 -28.15
C TYR A 133 -16.02 -7.36 -28.62
N GLY A 134 -16.50 -8.41 -27.95
CA GLY A 134 -17.74 -9.07 -28.30
C GLY A 134 -18.22 -10.08 -27.25
N PRO A 135 -19.34 -10.77 -27.52
CA PRO A 135 -19.89 -11.76 -26.60
C PRO A 135 -18.96 -12.97 -26.40
N THR A 136 -18.67 -13.33 -25.15
CA THR A 136 -17.80 -14.47 -24.78
C THR A 136 -18.49 -15.46 -23.83
N GLY A 137 -19.80 -15.66 -24.05
CA GLY A 137 -20.68 -16.40 -23.16
C GLY A 137 -21.62 -15.43 -22.43
N TYR A 138 -21.45 -15.28 -21.11
CA TYR A 138 -22.36 -14.51 -20.26
C TYR A 138 -22.03 -13.00 -20.17
N TRP A 139 -20.97 -12.54 -20.86
CA TRP A 139 -20.61 -11.13 -20.93
C TRP A 139 -19.78 -10.79 -22.15
N CYS A 140 -19.60 -9.49 -22.34
CA CYS A 140 -18.73 -8.94 -23.36
C CYS A 140 -17.30 -8.81 -22.86
N TRP A 141 -16.38 -9.25 -23.70
CA TRP A 141 -14.95 -9.29 -23.44
C TRP A 141 -14.16 -9.36 -24.75
N ILE A 142 -12.84 -9.50 -24.69
CA ILE A 142 -12.01 -9.76 -25.87
C ILE A 142 -12.49 -11.06 -26.52
N VAL A 143 -12.81 -11.05 -27.82
CA VAL A 143 -13.40 -12.22 -28.49
C VAL A 143 -12.41 -13.39 -28.58
N THR A 144 -12.92 -14.62 -28.58
CA THR A 144 -12.12 -15.86 -28.63
C THR A 144 -11.35 -16.06 -29.94
N LEU A 145 -11.59 -15.22 -30.96
CA LEU A 145 -10.76 -15.18 -32.17
C LEU A 145 -9.33 -14.70 -31.86
N TYR A 146 -9.20 -13.81 -30.87
CA TYR A 146 -7.95 -13.17 -30.46
C TYR A 146 -7.45 -13.78 -29.15
N LYS A 147 -7.26 -15.12 -29.14
CA LYS A 147 -6.76 -15.84 -27.94
C LYS A 147 -5.37 -15.37 -27.48
N PRO A 148 -4.38 -15.12 -28.37
CA PRO A 148 -3.09 -14.59 -27.94
C PRO A 148 -3.23 -13.28 -27.17
N GLU A 149 -4.12 -12.40 -27.62
CA GLU A 149 -4.40 -11.10 -27.01
C GLU A 149 -5.12 -11.26 -25.68
N GLN A 150 -6.11 -12.16 -25.57
CA GLN A 150 -6.76 -12.53 -24.31
C GLN A 150 -5.74 -12.91 -23.23
N ILE A 151 -4.73 -13.70 -23.61
CA ILE A 151 -3.69 -14.15 -22.67
C ILE A 151 -2.70 -13.02 -22.40
N ALA A 152 -2.17 -12.37 -23.43
CA ALA A 152 -1.09 -11.39 -23.27
C ALA A 152 -1.54 -10.09 -22.58
N THR A 153 -2.78 -9.64 -22.82
CA THR A 153 -3.27 -8.33 -22.36
C THR A 153 -4.08 -8.39 -21.07
N GLU A 154 -4.38 -9.59 -20.55
CA GLU A 154 -5.17 -9.74 -19.32
C GLU A 154 -4.68 -10.91 -18.45
N TYR A 155 -4.92 -12.16 -18.88
CA TYR A 155 -4.63 -13.31 -18.01
C TYR A 155 -3.16 -13.46 -17.65
N GLY A 156 -2.26 -13.11 -18.56
CA GLY A 156 -0.82 -13.14 -18.34
C GLY A 156 -0.42 -12.28 -17.16
N TRP A 157 -0.98 -11.07 -17.04
CA TRP A 157 -0.73 -10.16 -15.92
C TRP A 157 -1.37 -10.62 -14.62
N MET A 158 -2.58 -11.18 -14.70
CA MET A 158 -3.24 -11.76 -13.53
C MET A 158 -2.40 -12.88 -12.92
N TRP A 159 -2.00 -13.86 -13.73
CA TRP A 159 -1.21 -15.01 -13.30
C TRP A 159 0.21 -14.64 -12.90
N PHE A 160 0.86 -13.73 -13.64
CA PHE A 160 2.16 -13.20 -13.26
C PHE A 160 2.11 -12.59 -11.85
N THR A 161 1.08 -11.79 -11.57
CA THR A 161 0.87 -11.20 -10.24
C THR A 161 0.63 -12.27 -9.19
N VAL A 162 -0.20 -13.29 -9.45
CA VAL A 162 -0.43 -14.41 -8.52
C VAL A 162 0.89 -15.12 -8.20
N ILE A 163 1.69 -15.44 -9.21
CA ILE A 163 2.97 -16.15 -9.05
C ILE A 163 3.94 -15.31 -8.21
N VAL A 164 4.12 -14.03 -8.54
CA VAL A 164 5.01 -13.15 -7.78
C VAL A 164 4.50 -12.96 -6.34
N ASN A 165 3.19 -12.81 -6.15
CA ASN A 165 2.58 -12.74 -4.82
C ASN A 165 2.92 -13.98 -4.00
N LEU A 166 2.74 -15.19 -4.54
CA LEU A 166 3.08 -16.43 -3.85
C LEU A 166 4.58 -16.52 -3.53
N LEU A 167 5.45 -16.23 -4.51
CA LEU A 167 6.90 -16.29 -4.33
C LEU A 167 7.43 -15.31 -3.28
N LEU A 168 6.85 -14.11 -3.17
CA LEU A 168 7.25 -13.13 -2.17
C LEU A 168 6.57 -13.35 -0.81
N TYR A 169 5.36 -13.88 -0.81
CA TYR A 169 4.59 -14.11 0.42
C TYR A 169 5.16 -15.26 1.25
N ILE A 170 5.54 -16.37 0.63
CA ILE A 170 6.08 -17.56 1.31
C ILE A 170 7.28 -17.20 2.23
N PRO A 171 8.38 -16.59 1.73
CA PRO A 171 9.53 -16.25 2.58
C PRO A 171 9.19 -15.17 3.62
N LEU A 172 8.28 -14.25 3.30
CA LEU A 172 7.84 -13.21 4.23
C LEU A 172 7.06 -13.79 5.41
N PHE A 173 6.18 -14.76 5.16
CA PHE A 173 5.45 -15.50 6.19
C PHE A 173 6.40 -16.23 7.15
N PHE A 174 7.37 -16.97 6.63
CA PHE A 174 8.35 -17.68 7.46
C PHE A 174 9.19 -16.73 8.31
N ARG A 175 9.60 -15.60 7.74
CA ARG A 175 10.36 -14.57 8.48
C ARG A 175 9.56 -13.95 9.62
N LEU A 176 8.30 -13.60 9.37
CA LEU A 176 7.45 -13.01 10.40
C LEU A 176 7.15 -14.02 11.50
N ARG A 177 6.83 -15.27 11.15
CA ARG A 177 6.59 -16.34 12.13
C ARG A 177 7.81 -16.59 13.02
N SER A 178 9.00 -16.58 12.44
CA SER A 178 10.25 -16.66 13.21
C SER A 178 10.32 -15.52 14.22
N GLN A 179 10.14 -14.26 13.78
CA GLN A 179 10.17 -13.10 14.68
C GLN A 179 9.12 -13.17 15.80
N THR A 180 7.88 -13.56 15.51
CA THR A 180 6.82 -13.69 16.52
C THR A 180 7.17 -14.75 17.59
N ALA A 181 7.79 -15.86 17.18
CA ALA A 181 8.25 -16.90 18.10
C ALA A 181 9.35 -16.38 19.04
N TRP A 182 10.29 -15.58 18.53
CA TRP A 182 11.32 -14.95 19.36
C TRP A 182 10.76 -13.88 20.33
N VAL A 183 9.75 -13.11 19.92
CA VAL A 183 9.18 -12.02 20.74
C VAL A 183 8.29 -12.55 21.86
N SER A 184 7.56 -13.63 21.62
CA SER A 184 6.67 -14.26 22.61
C SER A 184 7.41 -14.69 23.88
N ASP A 185 8.69 -15.04 23.76
CA ASP A 185 9.56 -15.41 24.88
C ASP A 185 10.02 -14.21 25.73
N THR A 186 9.84 -12.98 25.21
CA THR A 186 10.34 -11.74 25.86
C THR A 186 9.25 -10.86 26.46
N GLY A 187 7.97 -11.22 26.33
CA GLY A 187 6.84 -10.50 26.94
C GLY A 187 6.56 -9.08 26.42
N VAL A 188 7.17 -8.66 25.30
CA VAL A 188 7.04 -7.30 24.75
C VAL A 188 5.92 -7.22 23.69
N TYR A 189 5.19 -6.10 23.67
CA TYR A 189 4.16 -5.77 22.67
C TYR A 189 4.71 -5.92 21.25
N ASP A 190 3.96 -6.64 20.39
CA ASP A 190 4.48 -7.17 19.12
C ASP A 190 4.01 -6.35 17.89
N PRO A 191 4.84 -5.43 17.35
CA PRO A 191 4.51 -4.68 16.14
C PRO A 191 4.42 -5.58 14.89
N THR A 192 4.89 -6.84 14.95
CA THR A 192 4.82 -7.77 13.81
C THR A 192 3.39 -8.19 13.49
N ARG A 193 2.46 -8.13 14.45
CA ARG A 193 1.03 -8.42 14.20
C ARG A 193 0.37 -7.39 13.28
N ALA A 194 0.78 -6.13 13.36
CA ALA A 194 0.31 -5.08 12.44
C ALA A 194 0.88 -5.29 11.03
N ALA A 195 2.15 -5.68 10.93
CA ALA A 195 2.79 -6.03 9.66
C ALA A 195 2.19 -7.29 9.02
N GLN A 196 1.83 -8.30 9.82
CA GLN A 196 1.13 -9.51 9.37
C GLN A 196 -0.26 -9.20 8.80
N ARG A 197 -0.94 -8.15 9.27
CA ARG A 197 -2.24 -7.76 8.72
C ARG A 197 -2.12 -7.21 7.29
N LEU A 198 -0.99 -6.58 6.96
CA LEU A 198 -0.70 -6.08 5.60
C LEU A 198 -0.51 -7.22 4.57
N LEU A 199 -0.35 -8.46 5.05
CA LEU A 199 -0.23 -9.66 4.23
C LEU A 199 -1.57 -10.19 3.71
N TRP A 200 -2.71 -9.74 4.24
CA TRP A 200 -3.99 -10.26 3.77
C TRP A 200 -4.35 -9.77 2.37
N CYS A 201 -3.80 -8.64 1.90
CA CYS A 201 -4.14 -8.09 0.58
C CYS A 201 -3.69 -9.00 -0.58
N PRO A 202 -2.43 -9.49 -0.65
CA PRO A 202 -2.03 -10.42 -1.70
C PRO A 202 -2.79 -11.75 -1.67
N LEU A 203 -3.16 -12.23 -0.48
CA LEU A 203 -3.93 -13.48 -0.33
C LEU A 203 -5.37 -13.30 -0.83
N ALA A 204 -6.01 -12.18 -0.48
CA ALA A 204 -7.35 -11.86 -0.95
C ALA A 204 -7.42 -11.81 -2.48
N TYR A 205 -6.46 -11.15 -3.13
CA TYR A 205 -6.34 -11.13 -4.59
C TYR A 205 -6.23 -12.54 -5.17
N THR A 206 -5.38 -13.40 -4.60
CA THR A 206 -5.21 -14.78 -5.06
C THR A 206 -6.51 -15.58 -4.93
N ILE A 207 -7.25 -15.43 -3.83
CA ILE A 207 -8.52 -16.14 -3.59
C ILE A 207 -9.63 -15.65 -4.54
N THR A 208 -9.68 -14.37 -4.87
CA THR A 208 -10.72 -13.80 -5.73
C THR A 208 -10.49 -14.14 -7.20
N ILE A 209 -9.23 -14.16 -7.66
CA ILE A 209 -8.89 -14.37 -9.07
C ILE A 209 -8.92 -15.86 -9.47
N ILE A 210 -8.41 -16.76 -8.62
CA ILE A 210 -8.21 -18.17 -8.97
C ILE A 210 -9.49 -18.86 -9.50
N PRO A 211 -10.66 -18.79 -8.82
CA PRO A 211 -11.85 -19.53 -9.26
C PRO A 211 -12.34 -19.07 -10.64
N MET A 212 -12.27 -17.76 -10.88
CA MET A 212 -12.67 -17.15 -12.15
C MET A 212 -11.69 -17.52 -13.27
N SER A 213 -10.39 -17.44 -13.00
CA SER A 213 -9.35 -17.86 -13.96
C SER A 213 -9.46 -19.34 -14.30
N ILE A 214 -9.58 -20.24 -13.32
CA ILE A 214 -9.71 -21.69 -13.57
C ILE A 214 -10.91 -21.98 -14.50
N SER A 215 -12.07 -21.38 -14.20
CA SER A 215 -13.27 -21.53 -15.03
C SER A 215 -13.03 -21.08 -16.48
N ARG A 216 -12.28 -20.01 -16.70
CA ARG A 216 -11.97 -19.51 -18.05
C ARG A 216 -10.96 -20.36 -18.79
N PHE A 217 -9.90 -20.83 -18.12
CA PHE A 217 -8.92 -21.72 -18.72
C PHE A 217 -9.55 -23.06 -19.11
N LEU A 218 -10.40 -23.65 -18.26
CA LEU A 218 -11.15 -24.86 -18.60
C LEU A 218 -12.00 -24.66 -19.87
N ALA A 219 -12.69 -23.53 -19.98
CA ALA A 219 -13.46 -23.19 -21.17
C ALA A 219 -12.57 -23.03 -22.43
N PHE A 220 -11.36 -22.50 -22.31
CA PHE A 220 -10.41 -22.38 -23.42
C PHE A 220 -9.90 -23.72 -23.95
N TYR A 221 -9.77 -24.72 -23.07
CA TYR A 221 -9.44 -26.10 -23.44
C TYR A 221 -10.66 -26.90 -23.94
N GLY A 222 -11.83 -26.26 -24.05
CA GLY A 222 -13.04 -26.89 -24.59
C GLY A 222 -13.84 -27.70 -23.57
N HIS A 223 -13.49 -27.65 -22.28
CA HIS A 223 -14.29 -28.30 -21.24
C HIS A 223 -15.60 -27.54 -20.99
N THR A 224 -16.67 -28.28 -20.76
CA THR A 224 -17.97 -27.71 -20.37
C THR A 224 -17.92 -27.26 -18.91
N VAL A 225 -17.88 -25.95 -18.70
CA VAL A 225 -17.84 -25.37 -17.36
C VAL A 225 -19.27 -25.11 -16.88
N PRO A 226 -19.67 -25.61 -15.70
CA PRO A 226 -21.01 -25.38 -15.17
C PRO A 226 -21.24 -23.89 -14.92
N PHE A 227 -22.47 -23.44 -15.18
CA PHE A 227 -22.88 -22.05 -14.98
C PHE A 227 -22.59 -21.57 -13.55
N GLN A 228 -22.87 -22.41 -12.56
CA GLN A 228 -22.69 -22.12 -11.14
C GLN A 228 -21.24 -21.78 -10.80
N ALA A 229 -20.26 -22.50 -11.35
CA ALA A 229 -18.84 -22.23 -11.11
C ALA A 229 -18.42 -20.88 -11.71
N THR A 230 -18.92 -20.57 -12.91
CA THR A 230 -18.67 -19.29 -13.58
C THR A 230 -19.26 -18.12 -12.79
N VAL A 231 -20.48 -18.26 -12.28
CA VAL A 231 -21.14 -17.25 -11.45
C VAL A 231 -20.42 -17.05 -10.12
N LEU A 232 -19.98 -18.13 -9.47
CA LEU A 232 -19.21 -18.03 -8.22
C LEU A 232 -17.90 -17.26 -8.44
N GLY A 233 -17.16 -17.61 -9.49
CA GLY A 233 -15.94 -16.90 -9.85
C GLY A 233 -16.18 -15.42 -10.15
N ALA A 234 -17.21 -15.11 -10.93
CA ALA A 234 -17.59 -13.73 -11.25
C ALA A 234 -18.02 -12.95 -10.00
N PHE A 235 -18.76 -13.57 -9.09
CA PHE A 235 -19.18 -12.94 -7.82
C PHE A 235 -17.99 -12.62 -6.92
N LEU A 236 -17.07 -13.58 -6.73
CA LEU A 236 -15.85 -13.36 -5.95
C LEU A 236 -15.00 -12.24 -6.55
N LEU A 237 -14.82 -12.25 -7.87
CA LEU A 237 -14.12 -11.21 -8.59
C LEU A 237 -14.81 -9.85 -8.42
N ALA A 238 -16.13 -9.75 -8.59
CA ALA A 238 -16.87 -8.50 -8.39
C ALA A 238 -16.84 -7.98 -6.95
N SER A 239 -16.65 -8.87 -5.96
CA SER A 239 -16.54 -8.52 -4.54
C SER A 239 -15.14 -8.06 -4.11
N SER A 240 -14.14 -8.10 -5.00
CA SER A 240 -12.74 -7.77 -4.69
C SER A 240 -12.59 -6.41 -4.01
N GLY A 241 -13.26 -5.37 -4.52
CA GLY A 241 -13.21 -4.03 -3.95
C GLY A 241 -13.69 -3.97 -2.50
N VAL A 242 -14.79 -4.67 -2.17
CA VAL A 242 -15.30 -4.73 -0.79
C VAL A 242 -14.30 -5.42 0.13
N ILE A 243 -13.71 -6.52 -0.34
CA ILE A 243 -12.68 -7.26 0.40
C ILE A 243 -11.46 -6.37 0.64
N ASN A 244 -10.98 -5.67 -0.39
CA ASN A 244 -9.82 -4.79 -0.32
C ASN A 244 -10.04 -3.59 0.62
N VAL A 245 -11.21 -2.94 0.58
CA VAL A 245 -11.57 -1.85 1.52
C VAL A 245 -11.66 -2.36 2.95
N THR A 246 -12.30 -3.50 3.16
CA THR A 246 -12.44 -4.13 4.49
C THR A 246 -11.06 -4.47 5.06
N LEU A 247 -10.18 -5.06 4.26
CA LEU A 247 -8.81 -5.36 4.65
C LEU A 247 -8.02 -4.09 4.97
N TYR A 248 -8.15 -3.06 4.15
CA TYR A 248 -7.46 -1.79 4.37
C TYR A 248 -7.87 -1.10 5.67
N THR A 249 -9.18 -1.06 5.95
CA THR A 249 -9.72 -0.46 7.18
C THR A 249 -9.28 -1.22 8.43
N ILE A 250 -9.29 -2.56 8.41
CA ILE A 250 -8.82 -3.41 9.51
C ILE A 250 -7.31 -3.26 9.74
N THR A 251 -6.54 -3.03 8.66
CA THR A 251 -5.08 -2.99 8.70
C THR A 251 -4.52 -1.62 9.08
N ARG A 252 -5.32 -0.55 9.02
CA ARG A 252 -4.91 0.80 9.42
C ARG A 252 -5.72 1.34 10.60
N PRO A 253 -5.30 1.07 11.86
CA PRO A 253 -5.96 1.58 13.06
C PRO A 253 -5.99 3.11 13.20
N ARG A 254 -5.14 3.84 12.46
CA ARG A 254 -5.07 5.31 12.52
C ARG A 254 -6.31 6.03 11.97
N LEU A 255 -7.20 5.32 11.27
CA LEU A 255 -8.52 5.84 10.85
C LEU A 255 -9.59 5.74 11.95
N HIS A 256 -9.30 5.07 13.09
CA HIS A 256 -10.17 5.08 14.25
C HIS A 256 -9.83 6.31 15.14
N PRO A 257 -10.64 7.39 15.14
CA PRO A 257 -10.40 8.58 15.97
C PRO A 257 -10.40 8.31 17.48
N ALA A 258 -10.77 7.10 17.92
CA ALA A 258 -10.69 6.68 19.32
C ALA A 258 -9.24 6.44 19.80
N GLN A 259 -8.33 5.98 18.94
CA GLN A 259 -6.95 5.65 19.32
C GLN A 259 -6.00 6.86 19.25
N ALA A 260 -6.24 7.81 18.35
CA ALA A 260 -5.46 9.06 18.28
C ALA A 260 -5.57 9.86 19.60
N ARG A 261 -6.77 9.90 20.19
CA ARG A 261 -7.03 10.54 21.50
C ARG A 261 -6.30 9.88 22.67
N HIS A 262 -6.03 8.57 22.58
CA HIS A 262 -5.28 7.86 23.62
C HIS A 262 -3.78 8.20 23.60
N CYS A 263 -3.22 8.49 22.42
CA CYS A 263 -1.81 8.86 22.28
C CYS A 263 -1.54 10.30 22.75
N GLU A 264 -2.45 11.25 22.47
CA GLU A 264 -2.37 12.61 23.04
C GLU A 264 -2.49 12.61 24.56
N ARG A 265 -3.39 11.77 25.11
CA ARG A 265 -3.56 11.66 26.57
C ARG A 265 -2.35 11.02 27.26
N CYS A 266 -1.68 10.04 26.64
CA CYS A 266 -0.44 9.48 27.17
C CYS A 266 0.74 10.47 27.10
N SER A 267 0.88 11.23 26.03
CA SER A 267 1.93 12.26 25.92
C SER A 267 1.71 13.44 26.88
N ALA A 268 0.46 13.82 27.13
CA ALA A 268 0.12 14.87 28.11
C ALA A 268 0.38 14.44 29.57
N THR A 269 0.37 13.14 29.87
CA THR A 269 0.62 12.60 31.22
C THR A 269 2.11 12.30 31.47
N ALA A 270 2.95 12.37 30.42
CA ALA A 270 4.39 12.04 30.49
C ALA A 270 5.33 13.26 30.61
N LEU A 271 4.80 14.49 30.73
CA LEU A 271 5.57 15.64 31.18
C LEU A 271 5.52 15.70 32.71
N PRO A 272 6.59 15.36 33.44
CA PRO A 272 6.65 15.78 34.83
C PRO A 272 6.65 17.31 34.84
N SER A 273 5.67 17.90 35.52
CA SER A 273 5.67 19.34 35.77
C SER A 273 6.93 19.66 36.58
N PHE A 274 7.98 20.13 35.92
CA PHE A 274 9.08 20.80 36.60
C PHE A 274 8.55 22.17 37.03
N ARG A 275 7.81 22.17 38.14
CA ARG A 275 7.39 23.37 38.86
C ARG A 275 8.65 23.91 39.51
N THR A 276 9.29 24.89 38.90
CA THR A 276 10.35 25.67 39.53
C THR A 276 9.75 26.39 40.74
N GLN A 277 9.92 25.82 41.93
CA GLN A 277 9.71 26.54 43.17
C GLN A 277 10.83 27.57 43.31
N ILE A 278 10.50 28.83 43.04
CA ILE A 278 11.29 29.97 43.50
C ILE A 278 10.91 30.15 44.97
N HIS A 279 11.77 29.73 45.88
CA HIS A 279 11.73 30.12 47.29
C HIS A 279 12.63 31.36 47.46
N PRO A 280 12.16 32.45 48.11
CA PRO A 280 12.99 33.58 48.47
C PRO A 280 13.65 33.32 49.84
N GLU A 281 14.95 33.58 49.95
CA GLU A 281 15.75 33.56 51.19
C GLU A 281 16.82 34.66 51.06
N PRO A 282 17.38 35.19 52.18
CA PRO A 282 17.10 36.54 52.62
C PRO A 282 18.33 37.46 52.58
N VAL A 283 18.06 38.75 52.74
CA VAL A 283 19.02 39.85 52.90
C VAL A 283 19.88 39.62 54.16
N VAL A 284 21.21 39.61 53.99
CA VAL A 284 22.17 39.87 55.08
C VAL A 284 23.28 40.79 54.55
N ASP A 285 23.27 42.02 55.07
CA ASP A 285 24.33 43.01 54.93
C ASP A 285 25.58 42.60 55.71
N LEU A 286 26.77 42.67 55.09
CA LEU A 286 28.03 42.84 55.81
C LEU A 286 29.01 43.75 55.05
N VAL A 287 29.46 44.77 55.78
CA VAL A 287 30.35 45.89 55.46
C VAL A 287 31.79 45.44 55.16
N GLY A 288 32.53 46.21 54.34
CA GLY A 288 33.89 45.95 53.77
C GLY A 288 35.09 45.96 54.75
N PRO A 289 36.34 46.36 54.36
CA PRO A 289 36.76 47.09 53.15
C PRO A 289 38.07 46.63 52.45
N ASP A 290 38.32 47.29 51.31
CA ASP A 290 39.60 47.71 50.69
C ASP A 290 40.70 46.70 50.26
N HIS A 291 40.94 46.61 48.94
CA HIS A 291 42.25 46.92 48.35
C HIS A 291 42.18 46.99 46.81
N ASP A 292 42.34 48.22 46.30
CA ASP A 292 43.16 48.65 45.16
C ASP A 292 43.48 47.67 43.99
N ARG A 293 43.15 48.08 42.74
CA ARG A 293 44.14 48.47 41.70
C ARG A 293 43.63 48.31 40.24
N LYS A 294 43.45 49.46 39.58
CA LYS A 294 43.70 49.83 38.16
C LYS A 294 42.83 49.27 37.01
N ARG A 295 41.81 50.07 36.65
CA ARG A 295 41.68 50.89 35.41
C ARG A 295 42.61 50.53 34.22
N ILE A 296 42.05 50.19 33.04
CA ILE A 296 42.52 50.58 31.69
C ILE A 296 41.32 50.61 30.71
N ASN A 297 41.39 51.58 29.81
CA ASN A 297 40.35 52.22 28.99
C ASN A 297 39.78 51.40 27.80
N THR A 298 38.51 51.67 27.49
CA THR A 298 37.87 51.68 26.14
C THR A 298 38.52 52.75 25.23
N PRO A 299 38.51 52.69 23.87
CA PRO A 299 37.26 52.89 23.11
C PRO A 299 37.13 52.23 21.72
N SER A 300 35.87 51.97 21.38
CA SER A 300 35.17 52.25 20.10
C SER A 300 36.01 52.68 18.88
N PHE A 301 35.84 51.99 17.75
CA PHE A 301 35.70 52.66 16.46
C PHE A 301 34.79 51.88 15.50
N SER A 302 34.10 52.68 14.67
CA SER A 302 32.98 52.40 13.77
C SER A 302 33.44 52.28 12.30
N LYS A 303 32.52 51.83 11.43
CA LYS A 303 32.51 51.81 9.94
C LYS A 303 33.17 50.58 9.32
N GLY A 304 32.72 50.00 8.22
CA GLY A 304 31.67 50.27 7.21
C GLY A 304 31.72 49.09 6.22
N ALA A 305 30.58 48.64 5.68
CA ALA A 305 30.14 48.90 4.30
C ALA A 305 30.84 48.08 3.18
N ALA A 306 29.99 47.57 2.27
CA ALA A 306 30.22 47.15 0.88
C ALA A 306 30.94 45.79 0.65
N GLU A 307 30.22 44.81 0.08
CA GLU A 307 30.21 44.41 -1.35
C GLU A 307 31.44 43.57 -1.76
N PHE A 308 31.21 42.34 -2.22
CA PHE A 308 31.46 41.90 -3.61
C PHE A 308 31.27 40.37 -3.76
N MET A 309 30.58 40.02 -4.87
CA MET A 309 30.47 38.72 -5.56
C MET A 309 29.71 37.56 -4.91
#